data_AF-A0A1D1UVK6-F1
#
_entry.id   AF-A0A1D1UVK6-F1
#
_cell.length_a   1.000
_cell.length_b   1.000
_cell.length_c   1.000
_cell.angle_alpha   90.00
_cell.angle_beta   90.00
_cell.angle_gamma   90.00
#
_symmetry.space_group_name_H-M   'P 1'
#
loop_
_entity.id
_entity.type
_entity.pdbx_description
1 polymer ?
#
loop_
_entity_poly.entity_id
_entity_poly.type
_entity_poly.pdbx_seq_one_letter_code
_entity_poly.pdbx_strand_id
1 'polypeptide(L)'
;MTQLLDFDRWCVAEDEAEETTKELPIDAPYATGLIPLTREEYAKLPHLKRNSSCVRSSEMIPSWFDARQKWPRCSSIRTIRVQGGRGTCWAVSGSGVMSDRVCTASEQNIDVTFSSNQAASCTYLDKTPNQK
;
A
#
# COMPACT_ATOMS: atom_id res chain seq x y z
N MET A 1 -9.89 -23.89 -16.83
CA MET A 1 -8.74 -22.97 -17.00
C MET A 1 -9.09 -21.65 -16.33
N THR A 2 -8.83 -21.56 -15.04
CA THR A 2 -8.93 -20.33 -14.25
C THR A 2 -7.52 -20.07 -13.75
N GLN A 3 -6.78 -19.20 -14.45
CA GLN A 3 -5.53 -18.69 -13.91
C GLN A 3 -5.90 -17.79 -12.72
N LEU A 4 -5.69 -18.32 -11.52
CA LEU A 4 -5.57 -17.55 -10.30
C LEU A 4 -4.49 -16.49 -10.54
N LEU A 5 -4.90 -15.22 -10.59
CA LEU A 5 -3.97 -14.11 -10.49
C LEU A 5 -3.57 -14.03 -9.02
N ASP A 6 -2.59 -14.85 -8.64
CA ASP A 6 -1.91 -14.69 -7.36
C ASP A 6 -1.21 -13.33 -7.37
N PHE A 7 -1.62 -12.45 -6.45
CA PHE A 7 -0.93 -11.19 -6.19
C PHE A 7 0.55 -11.40 -5.86
N ASP A 8 0.93 -12.60 -5.41
CA ASP A 8 2.30 -13.00 -5.07
C ASP A 8 3.24 -13.10 -6.29
N ARG A 9 2.70 -13.08 -7.52
CA ARG A 9 3.49 -13.22 -8.75
C ARG A 9 3.69 -11.92 -9.54
N TRP A 10 3.10 -10.82 -9.08
CA TRP A 10 3.20 -9.52 -9.73
C TRP A 10 4.32 -8.71 -9.09
N CYS A 11 5.39 -8.43 -9.83
CA CYS A 11 6.37 -7.44 -9.40
C CYS A 11 5.71 -6.07 -9.52
N VAL A 12 5.84 -5.21 -8.49
CA VAL A 12 5.78 -3.76 -8.74
C VAL A 12 6.93 -3.49 -9.71
N ALA A 13 6.64 -2.99 -10.91
CA ALA A 13 7.67 -2.46 -11.76
C ALA A 13 8.36 -1.36 -10.95
N GLU A 14 9.65 -1.52 -10.65
CA GLU A 14 10.53 -0.37 -10.46
C GLU A 14 10.54 0.31 -11.84
N ASP A 15 9.48 1.04 -12.17
CA ASP A 15 9.63 2.15 -13.09
C ASP A 15 10.72 3.00 -12.47
N GLU A 16 11.73 3.36 -13.26
CA GLU A 16 12.75 4.30 -12.85
C GLU A 16 12.00 5.50 -12.29
N ALA A 17 11.90 5.57 -10.96
CA ALA A 17 11.48 6.75 -10.28
C ALA A 17 12.55 7.74 -10.66
N GLU A 18 12.26 8.55 -11.67
CA GLU A 18 13.04 9.72 -12.01
C GLU A 18 13.37 10.39 -10.68
N GLU A 19 14.67 10.55 -10.47
CA GLU A 19 15.34 10.86 -9.22
C GLU A 19 14.77 12.14 -8.59
N THR A 20 13.61 12.02 -7.94
CA THR A 20 13.09 12.99 -6.98
C THR A 20 13.41 12.52 -5.57
N THR A 21 14.63 12.01 -5.38
CA THR A 21 15.38 12.18 -4.13
C THR A 21 16.11 13.53 -4.17
N LYS A 22 15.47 14.59 -4.66
CA LYS A 22 15.84 15.94 -4.23
C LYS A 22 15.32 16.04 -2.81
N GLU A 23 16.25 15.82 -1.87
CA GLU A 23 16.12 15.90 -0.42
C GLU A 23 14.74 16.36 0.03
N LEU A 24 13.90 15.39 0.41
CA LEU A 24 12.71 15.71 1.19
C LEU A 24 13.22 16.46 2.43
N PRO A 25 12.74 17.69 2.68
CA PRO A 25 13.16 18.45 3.84
C PRO A 25 13.02 17.56 5.09
N ILE A 26 14.08 17.50 5.88
CA ILE A 26 14.15 16.74 7.13
C ILE A 26 13.02 17.15 8.09
N ASP A 27 12.41 18.31 7.85
CA ASP A 27 11.31 18.90 8.60
C ASP A 27 9.92 18.59 8.03
N ALA A 28 9.79 17.64 7.10
CA ALA A 28 8.50 17.15 6.65
C ALA A 28 7.75 16.50 7.83
N PRO A 29 6.62 17.06 8.32
CA PRO A 29 5.93 16.54 9.50
C PRO A 29 5.28 15.15 9.28
N TYR A 30 5.38 14.62 8.06
CA TYR A 30 4.90 13.30 7.65
C TYR A 30 6.01 12.24 7.54
N ALA A 31 7.27 12.62 7.70
CA ALA A 31 8.41 11.72 7.66
C ALA A 31 9.26 11.95 8.90
N THR A 32 8.98 11.23 10.00
CA THR A 32 10.03 10.72 10.90
C THR A 32 9.42 10.01 12.10
N GLY A 33 9.93 8.80 12.31
CA GLY A 33 9.53 7.85 13.35
C GLY A 33 9.95 6.44 12.94
N LEU A 34 10.02 6.20 11.63
CA LEU A 34 10.89 5.19 11.06
C LEU A 34 12.14 5.90 10.55
N ILE A 35 13.29 5.65 11.19
CA ILE A 35 14.57 5.89 10.53
C ILE A 35 14.55 4.95 9.31
N PRO A 36 14.61 5.45 8.08
CA PRO A 36 14.73 4.58 6.92
C PRO A 36 15.98 3.73 7.13
N LEU A 37 15.84 2.41 7.09
CA LEU A 37 17.01 1.55 7.18
C LEU A 37 17.95 1.91 6.03
N THR A 38 19.26 1.85 6.27
CA THR A 38 20.20 2.03 5.16
C THR A 38 20.01 0.92 4.13
N ARG A 39 20.48 1.15 2.90
CA ARG A 39 20.46 0.12 1.86
C ARG A 39 21.16 -1.16 2.33
N GLU A 40 22.23 -1.06 3.12
CA GLU A 40 22.90 -2.24 3.70
C GLU A 40 22.08 -2.93 4.77
N GLU A 41 21.34 -2.19 5.59
CA GLU A 41 20.48 -2.75 6.63
C GLU A 41 19.27 -3.49 6.02
N TYR A 42 18.63 -2.91 5.00
CA TYR A 42 17.56 -3.59 4.24
C TYR A 42 18.04 -4.87 3.57
N ALA A 43 19.24 -4.88 2.96
CA ALA A 43 19.79 -6.03 2.26
C ALA A 43 20.07 -7.24 3.19
N LYS A 44 20.18 -7.01 4.49
CA LYS A 44 20.43 -8.05 5.51
C LYS A 44 19.15 -8.67 6.06
N LEU A 45 17.97 -8.14 5.74
CA LEU A 45 16.71 -8.66 6.27
C LEU A 45 16.36 -10.01 5.61
N PRO A 46 16.26 -11.10 6.40
CA PRO A 46 16.15 -12.47 5.86
C PRO A 46 14.82 -12.73 5.14
N HIS A 47 13.81 -11.91 5.40
CA HIS A 47 12.48 -11.96 4.79
C HIS A 47 12.34 -11.05 3.56
N LEU A 48 13.34 -10.22 3.26
CA LEU A 48 13.41 -9.37 2.06
C LEU A 48 14.40 -9.92 1.04
N LYS A 49 14.62 -11.24 1.02
CA LYS A 49 15.30 -11.86 -0.11
C LYS A 49 14.39 -11.68 -1.32
N ARG A 50 14.70 -10.67 -2.14
CA ARG A 50 14.07 -10.42 -3.42
C ARG A 50 14.09 -11.74 -4.19
N ASN A 51 12.95 -12.40 -4.28
CA ASN A 51 12.84 -13.62 -5.05
C ASN A 51 12.99 -13.21 -6.52
N SER A 52 14.13 -13.53 -7.12
CA SER A 52 14.40 -13.31 -8.55
C SER A 52 13.48 -14.13 -9.45
N SER A 53 12.65 -15.03 -8.88
CA SER A 53 11.53 -15.70 -9.57
C SER A 53 10.32 -14.80 -9.80
N CYS A 54 10.39 -13.50 -9.45
CA CYS A 54 9.40 -12.52 -9.91
C CYS A 54 9.44 -12.51 -11.45
N VAL A 55 8.39 -13.04 -12.07
CA VAL A 55 8.34 -13.18 -13.53
C VAL A 55 7.93 -11.82 -14.09
N ARG A 56 8.92 -11.00 -14.49
CA ARG A 56 8.73 -9.86 -15.40
C ARG A 56 8.40 -10.34 -16.82
N SER A 57 7.47 -11.29 -16.98
CA SER A 57 6.98 -11.64 -18.30
C SER A 57 5.93 -10.63 -18.70
N SER A 58 6.28 -9.79 -19.68
CA SER A 58 5.34 -8.90 -20.36
C SER A 58 4.13 -9.65 -20.93
N GLU A 59 4.21 -10.98 -21.11
CA GLU A 59 3.12 -11.80 -21.64
C GLU A 59 2.01 -12.08 -20.61
N MET A 60 2.26 -11.88 -19.30
CA MET A 60 1.26 -12.13 -18.25
C MET A 60 0.49 -10.90 -17.78
N ILE A 61 0.91 -9.68 -18.15
CA ILE A 61 0.20 -8.46 -17.79
C ILE A 61 -0.79 -8.14 -18.93
N PRO A 62 -2.10 -8.05 -18.64
CA PRO A 62 -3.08 -7.72 -19.66
C PRO A 62 -2.90 -6.27 -20.14
N SER A 63 -3.23 -5.99 -21.41
CA SER A 63 -3.16 -4.64 -21.99
C SER A 63 -4.06 -3.62 -21.29
N TRP A 64 -5.06 -4.09 -20.53
CA TRP A 64 -5.95 -3.27 -19.72
C TRP A 64 -6.42 -4.07 -18.51
N PHE A 65 -6.59 -3.40 -17.37
CA PHE A 65 -7.04 -4.01 -16.13
C PHE A 65 -7.86 -3.01 -15.29
N ASP A 66 -9.00 -3.47 -14.75
CA ASP A 66 -9.80 -2.73 -13.78
C ASP A 66 -10.15 -3.65 -12.61
N ALA A 67 -9.62 -3.32 -11.42
CA ALA A 67 -9.85 -4.07 -10.20
C ALA A 67 -11.34 -4.19 -9.85
N ARG A 68 -12.16 -3.18 -10.19
CA ARG A 68 -13.60 -3.15 -9.91
C ARG A 68 -14.38 -4.15 -10.77
N GLN A 69 -13.81 -4.56 -11.89
CA GLN A 69 -14.36 -5.60 -12.76
C GLN A 69 -13.82 -6.98 -12.39
N LYS A 70 -12.55 -7.07 -11.97
CA LYS A 70 -11.94 -8.33 -11.53
C LYS A 70 -12.52 -8.84 -10.21
N TRP A 71 -12.76 -7.95 -9.25
CA TRP A 71 -13.32 -8.28 -7.93
C TRP A 71 -14.62 -7.50 -7.67
N PRO A 72 -15.70 -7.84 -8.39
CA PRO A 72 -16.94 -7.07 -8.34
C PRO A 72 -17.68 -7.16 -7.00
N ARG A 73 -17.40 -8.16 -6.16
CA ARG A 73 -18.04 -8.33 -4.85
C ARG A 73 -17.29 -7.61 -3.72
N CYS A 74 -16.13 -7.01 -3.99
CA CYS A 74 -15.44 -6.16 -3.02
C CYS A 74 -15.96 -4.73 -3.10
N SER A 75 -16.84 -4.34 -2.19
CA SER A 75 -17.41 -2.97 -2.17
C SER A 75 -16.34 -1.90 -1.93
N SER A 76 -15.31 -2.25 -1.15
CA SER A 76 -14.17 -1.40 -0.81
C SER A 76 -13.45 -0.78 -2.02
N ILE A 77 -13.26 -1.56 -3.10
CA ILE A 77 -12.54 -1.13 -4.33
C ILE A 77 -13.31 -0.04 -5.09
N ARG A 78 -14.64 -0.04 -5.00
CA ARG A 78 -15.50 0.97 -5.64
C ARG A 78 -15.75 2.20 -4.76
N THR A 79 -15.38 2.12 -3.49
CA THR A 79 -15.72 3.13 -2.50
C THR A 79 -14.73 4.29 -2.56
N ILE A 80 -15.23 5.47 -2.95
CA ILE A 80 -14.46 6.71 -2.90
C ILE A 80 -14.53 7.26 -1.48
N ARG A 81 -13.37 7.37 -0.82
CA ARG A 81 -13.26 7.86 0.56
C ARG A 81 -12.88 9.34 0.58
N VAL A 82 -13.39 10.08 1.57
CA VAL A 82 -13.12 11.51 1.74
C VAL A 82 -12.25 11.70 2.99
N GLN A 83 -11.09 12.35 2.83
CA GLN A 83 -10.15 12.61 3.93
C GLN A 83 -10.51 13.82 4.81
N GLY A 84 -11.48 14.62 4.37
CA GLY A 84 -11.82 15.90 5.00
C GLY A 84 -10.73 16.97 4.79
N GLY A 85 -10.70 17.98 5.66
CA GLY A 85 -9.78 19.12 5.55
C GLY A 85 -8.40 18.92 6.19
N ARG A 86 -7.99 17.70 6.52
CA ARG A 86 -6.71 17.39 7.19
C ARG A 86 -5.81 16.52 6.30
N GLY A 87 -4.51 16.55 6.57
CA GLY A 87 -3.48 15.75 5.88
C GLY A 87 -3.49 14.26 6.23
N THR A 88 -4.67 13.63 6.24
CA THR A 88 -4.87 12.21 6.60
C THR A 88 -4.91 11.29 5.37
N CYS A 89 -4.52 11.78 4.19
CA CYS A 89 -4.54 11.02 2.94
C CYS A 89 -3.81 9.68 3.04
N TRP A 90 -2.66 9.64 3.75
CA TRP A 90 -1.90 8.40 3.99
C TRP A 90 -2.69 7.35 4.76
N ALA A 91 -3.50 7.77 5.73
CA ALA A 91 -4.34 6.88 6.54
C ALA A 91 -5.57 6.42 5.75
N VAL A 92 -6.19 7.34 4.98
CA VAL A 92 -7.33 7.03 4.13
C VAL A 92 -6.96 6.08 3.00
N SER A 93 -5.85 6.32 2.31
CA SER A 93 -5.36 5.45 1.23
C SER A 93 -4.90 4.09 1.79
N GLY A 94 -4.14 4.09 2.89
CA GLY A 94 -3.66 2.88 3.54
C GLY A 94 -4.80 1.97 4.01
N SER A 95 -5.75 2.50 4.78
CA SER A 95 -6.93 1.74 5.22
C SER A 95 -7.79 1.27 4.05
N GLY A 96 -7.87 2.06 2.98
CA GLY A 96 -8.58 1.66 1.78
C GLY A 96 -7.99 0.44 1.09
N VAL A 97 -6.69 0.46 0.83
CA VAL A 97 -5.98 -0.68 0.22
C VAL A 97 -6.01 -1.91 1.12
N MET A 98 -5.93 -1.74 2.45
CA MET A 98 -6.06 -2.87 3.39
C MET A 98 -7.43 -3.55 3.26
N SER A 99 -8.51 -2.77 3.17
CA SER A 99 -9.85 -3.29 2.94
C SER A 99 -9.96 -4.04 1.62
N ASP A 100 -9.40 -3.47 0.55
CA ASP A 100 -9.39 -4.10 -0.77
C ASP A 100 -8.66 -5.44 -0.72
N ARG A 101 -7.46 -5.47 -0.14
CA ARG A 101 -6.61 -6.67 -0.10
C ARG A 101 -7.20 -7.81 0.72
N VAL A 102 -7.83 -7.52 1.87
CA VAL A 102 -8.52 -8.55 2.66
C VAL A 102 -9.64 -9.18 1.82
N CYS A 103 -10.39 -8.36 1.11
CA CYS A 103 -11.46 -8.86 0.24
C CYS A 103 -10.91 -9.68 -0.94
N THR A 104 -9.89 -9.20 -1.65
CA THR A 104 -9.32 -9.94 -2.78
C THR A 104 -8.66 -11.25 -2.36
N ALA A 105 -7.95 -11.26 -1.22
CA ALA A 105 -7.26 -12.44 -0.71
C ALA A 105 -8.22 -13.49 -0.14
N SER A 106 -9.39 -13.08 0.35
CA SER A 106 -10.43 -13.99 0.86
C SER A 106 -11.36 -14.52 -0.24
N GLU A 107 -10.96 -14.43 -1.51
CA GLU A 107 -11.80 -14.77 -2.67
C GLU A 107 -13.15 -14.03 -2.67
N GLN A 108 -13.15 -12.79 -2.17
CA GLN A 108 -14.33 -11.94 -2.03
C GLN A 108 -15.37 -12.43 -1.00
N ASN A 109 -14.94 -13.22 0.00
CA ASN A 109 -15.81 -13.68 1.10
C ASN A 109 -15.80 -12.74 2.32
N ILE A 110 -14.74 -11.95 2.50
CA ILE A 110 -14.60 -11.01 3.62
C ILE A 110 -14.54 -9.59 3.08
N ASP A 111 -15.67 -8.88 3.15
CA ASP A 111 -15.76 -7.46 2.78
C ASP A 111 -15.82 -6.60 4.04
N VAL A 112 -14.69 -6.00 4.39
CA VAL A 112 -14.52 -5.20 5.62
C VAL A 112 -13.98 -3.82 5.32
N THR A 113 -14.45 -2.82 6.06
CA THR A 113 -13.94 -1.45 5.99
C THR A 113 -13.06 -1.15 7.20
N PHE A 114 -11.76 -0.93 6.97
CA PHE A 114 -10.85 -0.49 8.03
C PHE A 114 -11.05 1.00 8.34
N SER A 115 -10.92 1.36 9.62
CA SER A 115 -11.07 2.74 10.09
C SER A 115 -9.85 3.57 9.78
N SER A 116 -9.98 4.47 8.79
CA SER A 116 -8.95 5.48 8.49
C SER A 116 -8.70 6.43 9.64
N ASN A 117 -9.72 6.72 10.46
CA ASN A 117 -9.59 7.61 11.61
C ASN A 117 -8.73 6.98 12.70
N GLN A 118 -8.90 5.68 12.95
CA GLN A 118 -8.07 4.99 13.93
C GLN A 118 -6.62 4.90 13.48
N ALA A 119 -6.38 4.68 12.18
CA ALA A 119 -5.04 4.78 11.61
C ALA A 119 -4.46 6.21 11.79
N ALA A 120 -5.26 7.24 11.53
CA ALA A 120 -4.83 8.63 11.65
C ALA A 120 -4.54 9.07 13.11
N SER A 121 -5.29 8.56 14.10
CA SER A 121 -5.22 9.05 15.49
C SER A 121 -4.42 8.17 16.45
N CYS A 122 -4.15 6.91 16.11
CA CYS A 122 -3.52 5.96 17.04
C CYS A 122 -2.16 5.45 16.58
N THR A 123 -1.57 6.03 15.52
CA THR A 123 -0.20 5.70 15.14
C THR A 123 0.79 6.46 16.03
N TYR A 124 1.93 5.84 16.28
CA TYR A 124 3.01 6.40 17.10
C TYR A 124 3.54 7.75 16.60
N LEU A 125 3.22 8.12 15.35
CA LEU A 125 3.61 9.38 14.73
C LEU A 125 2.78 10.57 15.23
N ASP A 126 1.63 10.37 15.88
CA ASP A 126 0.87 11.44 16.52
C ASP A 126 1.37 11.70 17.95
N LYS A 127 2.63 12.12 18.07
CA LYS A 127 3.11 12.77 19.30
C LYS A 127 2.82 14.26 19.22
N THR A 128 1.54 14.64 19.23
CA THR A 128 1.19 16.01 19.61
C THR A 128 1.54 16.20 21.09
N PRO A 129 2.38 17.18 21.48
CA PRO A 129 2.79 17.38 22.89
C PRO A 129 1.66 17.72 23.86
N ASN A 130 0.41 17.85 23.38
CA ASN A 130 -0.74 18.34 24.14
C ASN A 130 -2.00 17.51 23.87
N GLN A 131 -1.93 16.20 24.13
CA GLN A 131 -3.10 15.42 24.52
C GLN A 131 -3.11 15.39 26.06
N LYS A 132 -3.55 16.49 26.68
CA LYS A 132 -3.93 16.53 28.10
C LYS A 132 -5.45 16.38 28.21
#